data_AF-A0A6J4QZQ2-F1
#
_entry.id   AF-A0A6J4QZQ2-F1
#
_cell.length_a   1.000
_cell.length_b   1.000
_cell.length_c   1.000
_cell.angle_alpha   90.00
_cell.angle_beta   90.00
_cell.angle_gamma   90.00
#
_symmetry.space_group_name_H-M   'P 1'
#
loop_
_entity.id
_entity.type
_entity.pdbx_description
1 polymer ?
#
loop_
_entity_poly.entity_id
_entity_poly.type
_entity_poly.pdbx_seq_one_letter_code
_entity_poly.pdbx_strand_id
1 'polypeptide(L)'
;MDSLPDQHIDSLPKHNREDAYWQISTVCYLRGQGWEDEEIVNKARFDSVEDMYFRLKRWGFAGLLPPERQEELPKPTAFGAEPKQRSRGSGPYEEMPGASGAADLFGEMLDELRGTVRLVEDLSLGYQGKRFVGMYTFEGDWTLPRSSYSVQRWQELCRQYGQDPNVESFSISGVTSNHPTEAGPYPPREVVVLIAAYALTGRPIEPLLKVLYPGHSEADIEDINKRRYETQFSGGSRDGLLRTAQQFAAAVYGRKVGKGSPREESARESAREHLLACHITKRREAGLTDEEIRQEILDSGRELSNEDFARLAKLERRFPTT
;
A
#
# COMPACT_ATOMS: atom_id res chain seq x y z
N MET A 1 -31.64 -18.61 -44.31
CA MET A 1 -30.99 -19.35 -43.21
C MET A 1 -31.45 -18.70 -41.93
N ASP A 2 -32.26 -19.45 -41.17
CA ASP A 2 -32.98 -18.94 -40.00
C ASP A 2 -32.01 -18.57 -38.88
N SER A 3 -32.08 -17.32 -38.44
CA SER A 3 -31.40 -16.84 -37.24
C SER A 3 -31.98 -17.57 -36.03
N LEU A 4 -31.20 -18.49 -35.46
CA LEU A 4 -31.54 -19.15 -34.21
C LEU A 4 -31.57 -18.12 -33.07
N PRO A 5 -32.51 -18.22 -32.11
CA PRO A 5 -32.62 -17.28 -31.01
C PRO A 5 -31.39 -17.37 -30.08
N ASP A 6 -30.77 -16.22 -29.80
CA ASP A 6 -29.69 -16.07 -28.82
C ASP A 6 -30.20 -16.47 -27.42
N GLN A 7 -29.92 -17.70 -27.00
CA GLN A 7 -30.13 -18.15 -25.63
C GLN A 7 -28.84 -17.94 -24.83
N HIS A 8 -28.69 -16.74 -24.30
CA HIS A 8 -27.61 -16.41 -23.36
C HIS A 8 -27.58 -17.40 -22.20
N ILE A 9 -26.40 -17.78 -21.70
CA ILE A 9 -26.26 -18.78 -20.63
C ILE A 9 -27.15 -18.49 -19.41
N ASP A 10 -27.41 -17.20 -19.13
CA ASP A 10 -28.27 -16.76 -18.02
C ASP A 10 -29.75 -17.10 -18.18
N SER A 11 -30.18 -17.45 -19.39
CA SER A 11 -31.56 -17.86 -19.70
C SER A 11 -31.81 -19.35 -19.44
N LEU A 12 -30.79 -20.12 -19.02
CA LEU A 12 -30.94 -21.54 -18.68
C LEU A 12 -31.51 -21.76 -17.26
N PRO A 13 -32.24 -22.87 -17.02
CA PRO A 13 -32.60 -23.33 -15.68
C PRO A 13 -31.37 -23.47 -14.78
N LYS A 14 -31.50 -23.21 -13.47
CA LYS A 14 -30.36 -23.13 -12.53
C LYS A 14 -29.41 -24.34 -12.57
N HIS A 15 -29.96 -25.55 -12.62
CA HIS A 15 -29.16 -26.79 -12.69
C HIS A 15 -28.38 -26.90 -14.02
N ASN A 16 -28.98 -26.48 -15.13
CA ASN A 16 -28.31 -26.45 -16.44
C ASN A 16 -27.26 -25.33 -16.56
N ARG A 17 -27.36 -24.27 -15.74
CA ARG A 17 -26.35 -23.21 -15.66
C ARG A 17 -25.09 -23.67 -14.94
N GLU A 18 -25.24 -24.39 -13.84
CA GLU A 18 -24.10 -24.93 -13.08
C GLU A 18 -23.26 -25.88 -13.95
N ASP A 19 -23.92 -26.78 -14.69
CA ASP A 19 -23.26 -27.64 -15.66
C ASP A 19 -22.60 -26.82 -16.79
N ALA A 20 -23.30 -25.84 -17.38
CA ALA A 20 -22.74 -25.02 -18.44
C ALA A 20 -21.51 -24.20 -17.99
N TYR A 21 -21.53 -23.63 -16.78
CA TYR A 21 -20.36 -22.93 -16.22
C TYR A 21 -19.19 -23.87 -15.99
N TRP A 22 -19.46 -25.08 -15.49
CA TRP A 22 -18.42 -26.10 -15.33
C TRP A 22 -17.80 -26.48 -16.68
N GLN A 23 -18.63 -26.70 -17.71
CA GLN A 23 -18.16 -27.02 -19.06
C GLN A 23 -17.29 -25.90 -19.66
N ILE A 24 -17.72 -24.63 -19.55
CA ILE A 24 -16.94 -23.48 -20.02
C ILE A 24 -15.61 -23.36 -19.27
N SER A 25 -15.63 -23.49 -17.93
CA SER A 25 -14.41 -23.40 -17.13
C SER A 25 -13.40 -24.49 -17.51
N THR A 26 -13.89 -25.70 -17.83
CA THR A 26 -13.07 -26.83 -18.24
C THR A 26 -12.46 -26.60 -19.62
N VAL A 27 -13.22 -26.07 -20.58
CA VAL A 27 -12.70 -25.68 -21.91
C VAL A 27 -11.60 -24.63 -21.80
N CYS A 28 -11.84 -23.56 -21.03
CA CYS A 28 -10.85 -22.49 -20.84
C CYS A 28 -9.57 -23.00 -20.16
N TYR A 29 -9.71 -23.83 -19.13
CA TYR A 29 -8.58 -24.40 -18.40
C TYR A 29 -7.72 -25.30 -19.30
N LEU A 30 -8.34 -26.23 -20.02
CA LEU A 30 -7.61 -27.20 -20.85
C LEU A 30 -6.95 -26.54 -22.08
N ARG A 31 -7.60 -25.55 -22.69
CA ARG A 31 -6.97 -24.76 -23.77
C ARG A 31 -5.80 -23.93 -23.27
N GLY A 32 -5.89 -23.40 -22.05
CA GLY A 32 -4.76 -22.73 -21.39
C GLY A 32 -3.57 -23.66 -21.15
N GLN A 33 -3.79 -24.97 -21.14
CA GLN A 33 -2.75 -26.01 -21.04
C GLN A 33 -2.31 -26.55 -22.42
N GLY A 34 -2.85 -26.01 -23.53
CA GLY A 34 -2.49 -26.41 -24.89
C GLY A 34 -3.09 -27.74 -25.37
N TRP A 35 -4.21 -28.18 -24.77
CA TRP A 35 -4.90 -29.39 -25.21
C TRP A 35 -5.66 -29.14 -26.52
N GLU A 36 -5.74 -30.17 -27.36
CA GLU A 36 -6.49 -30.12 -28.63
C GLU A 36 -8.00 -30.27 -28.38
N ASP A 37 -8.81 -29.67 -29.25
CA ASP A 37 -10.26 -29.58 -29.04
C ASP A 37 -10.94 -30.97 -29.04
N GLU A 38 -10.41 -31.97 -29.77
CA GLU A 38 -10.89 -33.35 -29.71
C GLU A 38 -10.73 -34.00 -28.31
N GLU A 39 -9.68 -33.63 -27.58
CA GLU A 39 -9.44 -34.15 -26.22
C GLU A 39 -10.26 -33.39 -25.17
N ILE A 40 -10.49 -32.10 -25.42
CA ILE A 40 -11.24 -31.21 -24.55
C ILE A 40 -12.72 -31.61 -24.51
N VAL A 41 -13.32 -31.96 -25.64
CA VAL A 41 -14.72 -32.36 -25.76
C VAL A 41 -15.06 -33.50 -24.79
N ASN A 42 -14.22 -34.53 -24.76
CA ASN A 42 -14.42 -35.68 -23.88
C ASN A 42 -14.35 -35.30 -22.39
N LYS A 43 -13.40 -34.43 -22.02
CA LYS A 43 -13.22 -34.00 -20.64
C LYS A 43 -14.26 -33.00 -20.17
N ALA A 44 -14.71 -32.12 -21.06
CA ALA A 44 -15.75 -31.14 -20.81
C ALA A 44 -17.17 -31.69 -21.05
N ARG A 45 -17.31 -32.99 -21.33
CA ARG A 45 -18.60 -33.70 -21.51
C ARG A 45 -19.47 -33.09 -22.62
N PHE A 46 -18.84 -32.64 -23.70
CA PHE A 46 -19.55 -32.33 -24.93
C PHE A 46 -19.68 -33.57 -25.79
N ASP A 47 -20.70 -33.62 -26.63
CA ASP A 47 -20.97 -34.80 -27.47
C ASP A 47 -20.02 -34.85 -28.69
N SER A 48 -19.57 -33.68 -29.16
CA SER A 48 -18.56 -33.53 -30.22
C SER A 48 -17.91 -32.13 -30.18
N VAL A 49 -16.89 -31.90 -31.01
CA VAL A 49 -16.26 -30.57 -31.18
C VAL A 49 -17.28 -29.56 -31.73
N GLU A 50 -18.12 -30.00 -32.67
CA GLU A 50 -19.18 -29.21 -33.26
C GLU A 50 -20.28 -28.87 -32.24
N ASP A 51 -20.65 -29.82 -31.37
CA ASP A 51 -21.59 -29.58 -30.26
C ASP A 51 -21.03 -28.57 -29.26
N MET A 52 -19.74 -28.70 -28.92
CA MET A 52 -19.04 -27.75 -28.07
C MET A 52 -19.07 -26.33 -28.67
N TYR A 53 -18.69 -26.18 -29.94
CA TYR A 53 -18.71 -24.88 -30.62
C TYR A 53 -20.12 -24.31 -30.74
N PHE A 54 -21.10 -25.14 -31.07
CA PHE A 54 -22.50 -24.73 -31.19
C PHE A 54 -23.04 -24.20 -29.85
N ARG A 55 -22.80 -24.92 -28.75
CA ARG A 55 -23.24 -24.50 -27.41
C ARG A 55 -22.51 -23.24 -26.94
N LEU A 56 -21.19 -23.15 -27.12
CA LEU A 56 -20.41 -21.96 -26.79
C LEU A 56 -20.91 -20.72 -27.54
N LYS A 57 -21.19 -20.85 -28.85
CA LYS A 57 -21.76 -19.76 -29.66
C LYS A 57 -23.12 -19.33 -29.12
N ARG A 58 -24.01 -20.29 -28.87
CA ARG A 58 -25.36 -20.04 -28.35
C ARG A 58 -25.34 -19.37 -26.98
N TRP A 59 -24.40 -19.74 -26.11
CA TRP A 59 -24.21 -19.16 -24.79
C TRP A 59 -23.55 -17.78 -24.78
N GLY A 60 -23.17 -17.23 -25.94
CA GLY A 60 -22.55 -15.91 -26.07
C GLY A 60 -21.01 -15.93 -26.02
N PHE A 61 -20.37 -17.10 -26.02
CA PHE A 61 -18.91 -17.28 -25.97
C PHE A 61 -18.30 -17.49 -27.35
N ALA A 62 -18.74 -16.71 -28.34
CA ALA A 62 -18.20 -16.78 -29.71
C ALA A 62 -16.69 -16.46 -29.78
N GLY A 63 -16.15 -15.71 -28.80
CA GLY A 63 -14.71 -15.47 -28.65
C GLY A 63 -13.88 -16.70 -28.28
N LEU A 64 -14.53 -17.82 -27.92
CA LEU A 64 -13.89 -19.12 -27.71
C LEU A 64 -13.94 -20.01 -28.95
N LEU A 65 -14.48 -19.55 -30.08
CA LEU A 65 -14.45 -20.32 -31.32
C LEU A 65 -13.11 -20.09 -32.04
N PRO A 66 -12.56 -21.10 -32.73
CA PRO A 66 -11.45 -20.86 -33.64
C PRO A 66 -11.86 -19.83 -34.69
N PRO A 67 -10.94 -18.95 -35.14
CA PRO A 67 -11.25 -17.94 -36.13
C PRO A 67 -11.76 -18.61 -37.41
N GLU A 68 -12.99 -18.26 -37.82
CA GLU A 68 -13.53 -18.67 -39.11
C GLU A 68 -12.53 -18.24 -40.21
N ARG A 69 -12.05 -19.20 -41.02
CA ARG A 69 -11.27 -18.90 -42.22
C ARG A 69 -12.15 -18.08 -43.16
N GLN A 70 -12.01 -16.78 -43.10
CA GLN A 70 -12.55 -15.90 -44.12
C GLN A 70 -11.74 -16.13 -45.40
N GLU A 71 -12.37 -16.73 -46.41
CA GLU A 71 -11.91 -16.65 -47.79
C GLU A 71 -11.68 -15.18 -48.14
N GLU A 72 -10.50 -14.90 -48.69
CA GLU A 72 -10.00 -13.55 -48.95
C GLU A 72 -10.93 -12.78 -49.88
N LEU A 73 -11.67 -11.80 -49.34
CA LEU A 73 -12.23 -10.70 -50.13
C LEU A 73 -11.17 -9.60 -50.29
N PRO A 74 -11.07 -8.95 -51.47
CA PRO A 74 -10.00 -8.00 -51.74
C PRO A 74 -10.14 -6.75 -50.87
N LYS A 75 -8.99 -6.36 -50.28
CA LYS A 75 -8.82 -5.23 -49.35
C LYS A 75 -9.37 -3.92 -49.92
N PRO A 76 -10.24 -3.19 -49.17
CA PRO A 76 -10.35 -1.75 -49.32
C PRO A 76 -9.18 -1.08 -48.60
N THR A 77 -8.38 -0.36 -49.35
CA THR A 77 -7.38 0.58 -48.85
C THR A 77 -8.06 1.66 -48.02
N ALA A 78 -7.77 1.74 -46.73
CA ALA A 78 -8.06 2.91 -45.91
C ALA A 78 -6.88 3.19 -44.98
N PHE A 79 -6.40 4.43 -45.09
CA PHE A 79 -5.30 5.03 -44.35
C PHE A 79 -5.55 4.99 -42.84
N GLY A 80 -4.49 4.74 -42.06
CA GLY A 80 -4.47 5.01 -40.62
C GLY A 80 -4.77 3.83 -39.70
N ALA A 81 -4.15 2.67 -39.90
CA ALA A 81 -4.13 1.63 -38.89
C ALA A 81 -3.01 1.90 -37.88
N GLU A 82 -3.37 2.17 -36.62
CA GLU A 82 -2.45 2.07 -35.48
C GLU A 82 -1.73 0.72 -35.52
N PRO A 83 -0.43 0.65 -35.14
CA PRO A 83 0.33 -0.58 -35.24
C PRO A 83 -0.28 -1.63 -34.31
N LYS A 84 -0.96 -2.63 -34.88
CA LYS A 84 -1.36 -3.87 -34.20
C LYS A 84 -0.09 -4.47 -33.59
N GLN A 85 0.02 -4.35 -32.28
CA GLN A 85 1.06 -4.98 -31.49
C GLN A 85 0.90 -6.50 -31.68
N ARG A 86 1.78 -7.10 -32.49
CA ARG A 86 1.84 -8.56 -32.64
C ARG A 86 2.17 -9.15 -31.27
N SER A 87 1.40 -10.13 -30.82
CA SER A 87 1.79 -10.97 -29.69
C SER A 87 3.17 -11.55 -30.01
N ARG A 88 4.17 -11.18 -29.21
CA ARG A 88 5.48 -11.85 -29.25
C ARG A 88 5.23 -13.28 -28.79
N GLY A 89 5.60 -14.26 -29.61
CA GLY A 89 5.52 -15.68 -29.23
C GLY A 89 6.27 -15.94 -27.93
N SER A 90 5.86 -16.99 -27.22
CA SER A 90 6.22 -17.31 -25.83
C SER A 90 7.72 -17.52 -25.53
N GLY A 91 8.59 -17.42 -26.55
CA GLY A 91 10.01 -17.73 -26.42
C GLY A 91 10.27 -19.22 -26.13
N PRO A 92 11.55 -19.64 -26.13
CA PRO A 92 11.92 -20.97 -25.66
C PRO A 92 11.63 -21.11 -24.16
N TYR A 93 11.16 -22.29 -23.75
CA TYR A 93 10.95 -22.64 -22.35
C TYR A 93 12.29 -22.82 -21.64
N GLU A 94 12.48 -22.11 -20.53
CA GLU A 94 13.63 -22.22 -19.65
C GLU A 94 13.14 -22.58 -18.24
N GLU A 95 13.73 -23.62 -17.66
CA GLU A 95 13.41 -24.04 -16.29
C GLU A 95 14.00 -23.03 -15.30
N MET A 96 13.16 -22.48 -14.42
CA MET A 96 13.56 -21.48 -13.42
C MET A 96 13.91 -22.15 -12.09
N PRO A 97 14.82 -21.57 -11.29
CA PRO A 97 15.06 -22.02 -9.92
C PRO A 97 13.77 -22.08 -9.10
N GLY A 98 13.61 -23.15 -8.32
CA GLY A 98 12.45 -23.32 -7.45
C GLY A 98 12.37 -22.21 -6.40
N ALA A 99 11.21 -21.56 -6.29
CA ALA A 99 10.95 -20.51 -5.29
C ALA A 99 11.04 -21.01 -3.84
N SER A 100 11.04 -22.33 -3.60
CA SER A 100 11.25 -22.94 -2.28
C SER A 100 12.58 -22.56 -1.65
N GLY A 101 13.61 -22.27 -2.44
CA GLY A 101 14.91 -21.81 -1.94
C GLY A 101 14.87 -20.40 -1.32
N ALA A 102 13.80 -19.64 -1.54
CA ALA A 102 13.56 -18.33 -0.93
C ALA A 102 12.52 -18.37 0.21
N ALA A 103 12.07 -19.56 0.63
CA ALA A 103 11.03 -19.69 1.64
C ALA A 103 11.38 -19.00 2.96
N ASP A 104 12.63 -19.13 3.42
CA ASP A 104 13.10 -18.47 4.64
C ASP A 104 13.07 -16.94 4.53
N LEU A 105 13.48 -16.40 3.37
CA LEU A 105 13.42 -14.96 3.10
C LEU A 105 11.96 -14.43 3.09
N PHE A 106 11.02 -15.24 2.59
CA PHE A 106 9.60 -14.90 2.68
C PHE A 106 9.10 -14.98 4.13
N GLY A 107 9.58 -15.94 4.91
CA GLY A 107 9.30 -16.03 6.35
C GLY A 107 9.76 -14.79 7.11
N GLU A 108 11.02 -14.39 6.92
CA GLU A 108 11.60 -13.18 7.52
C GLU A 108 10.79 -11.93 7.16
N MET A 109 10.44 -11.77 5.88
CA MET A 109 9.60 -10.65 5.41
C MET A 109 8.22 -10.66 6.09
N LEU A 110 7.59 -11.82 6.25
CA LEU A 110 6.28 -11.90 6.92
C LEU A 110 6.37 -11.54 8.41
N ASP A 111 7.45 -11.89 9.07
CA ASP A 111 7.72 -11.51 10.46
C ASP A 111 7.98 -10.00 10.59
N GLU A 112 8.73 -9.40 9.65
CA GLU A 112 8.90 -7.95 9.57
C GLU A 112 7.57 -7.22 9.36
N LEU A 113 6.73 -7.71 8.43
CA LEU A 113 5.41 -7.15 8.19
C LEU A 113 4.51 -7.27 9.43
N ARG A 114 4.59 -8.39 10.15
CA ARG A 114 3.86 -8.58 11.41
C ARG A 114 4.35 -7.60 12.49
N GLY A 115 5.65 -7.37 12.61
CA GLY A 115 6.21 -6.34 13.49
C GLY A 115 5.72 -4.94 13.10
N THR A 116 5.62 -4.67 11.80
CA THR A 116 5.12 -3.40 11.26
C THR A 116 3.64 -3.18 11.61
N VAL A 117 2.80 -4.23 11.61
CA VAL A 117 1.39 -4.11 12.04
C VAL A 117 1.30 -3.63 13.49
N ARG A 118 2.12 -4.19 14.39
CA ARG A 118 2.14 -3.76 15.80
C ARG A 118 2.52 -2.28 15.95
N LEU A 119 3.49 -1.80 15.17
CA LEU A 119 3.86 -0.39 15.18
C LEU A 119 2.70 0.53 14.78
N VAL A 120 1.84 0.10 13.84
CA VAL A 120 0.68 0.90 13.41
C VAL A 120 -0.42 0.94 14.47
N GLU A 121 -0.52 -0.05 15.35
CA GLU A 121 -1.48 -0.02 16.48
C GLU A 121 -1.19 1.17 17.42
N ASP A 122 0.09 1.50 17.60
CA ASP A 122 0.56 2.60 18.44
C ASP A 122 0.75 3.92 17.67
N LEU A 123 0.40 3.98 16.38
CA LEU A 123 0.60 5.13 15.51
C LEU A 123 -0.62 6.05 15.50
N SER A 124 -0.44 7.28 15.99
CA SER A 124 -1.34 8.40 15.73
C SER A 124 -0.90 9.13 14.47
N LEU A 125 -1.77 9.20 13.45
CA LEU A 125 -1.46 9.82 12.16
C LEU A 125 -2.40 10.98 11.85
N GLY A 126 -1.83 12.17 11.63
CA GLY A 126 -2.52 13.38 11.22
C GLY A 126 -2.06 13.90 9.85
N TYR A 127 -2.79 14.88 9.32
CA TYR A 127 -2.42 15.59 8.09
C TYR A 127 -2.44 17.11 8.32
N GLN A 128 -1.27 17.74 8.40
CA GLN A 128 -1.11 19.17 8.70
C GLN A 128 -0.17 19.83 7.69
N GLY A 129 -0.57 20.98 7.15
CA GLY A 129 0.30 21.76 6.25
C GLY A 129 0.69 21.00 4.98
N LYS A 130 -0.26 20.22 4.41
CA LYS A 130 -0.05 19.33 3.25
C LYS A 130 0.98 18.21 3.48
N ARG A 131 1.14 17.77 4.73
CA ARG A 131 2.03 16.69 5.11
C ARG A 131 1.34 15.74 6.06
N PHE A 132 1.59 14.45 5.89
CA PHE A 132 1.36 13.46 6.91
C PHE A 132 2.33 13.68 8.07
N VAL A 133 1.80 13.55 9.28
CA VAL A 133 2.50 13.77 10.53
C VAL A 133 2.11 12.61 11.45
N GLY A 134 3.06 11.76 11.79
CA GLY A 134 2.85 10.59 12.64
C GLY A 134 3.52 10.72 14.00
N MET A 135 2.96 10.04 14.99
CA MET A 135 3.54 9.85 16.31
C MET A 135 3.30 8.41 16.77
N TYR A 136 4.37 7.66 17.01
CA TYR A 136 4.28 6.39 17.73
C TYR A 136 4.27 6.66 19.22
N THR A 137 3.31 6.08 19.92
CA THR A 137 3.15 6.22 21.37
C THR A 137 3.35 4.85 22.01
N PHE A 138 4.51 4.61 22.61
CA PHE A 138 4.76 3.35 23.32
C PHE A 138 4.58 3.57 24.81
N GLU A 139 3.91 2.64 25.47
CA GLU A 139 3.92 2.55 26.92
C GLU A 139 4.91 1.46 27.33
N GLY A 140 5.84 1.79 28.21
CA GLY A 140 6.84 0.80 28.63
C GLY A 140 7.62 1.19 29.87
N ASP A 141 8.48 0.27 30.26
CA ASP A 141 9.44 0.48 31.33
C ASP A 141 10.66 1.20 30.77
N TRP A 142 10.98 2.35 31.37
CA TRP A 142 12.13 3.16 31.00
C TRP A 142 13.18 3.07 32.09
N THR A 143 14.35 2.54 31.73
CA THR A 143 15.51 2.54 32.62
C THR A 143 16.24 3.86 32.49
N LEU A 144 16.35 4.58 33.60
CA LEU A 144 17.12 5.81 33.71
C LEU A 144 18.50 5.47 34.26
N PRO A 145 19.57 5.46 33.44
CA PRO A 145 20.92 5.24 33.94
C PRO A 145 21.47 6.53 34.54
N ARG A 146 22.16 6.41 35.68
CA ARG A 146 22.85 7.50 36.37
C ARG A 146 23.74 8.30 35.43
N SER A 147 24.46 7.61 34.55
CA SER A 147 25.45 8.20 33.63
C SER A 147 24.87 9.18 32.62
N SER A 148 23.57 9.11 32.32
CA SER A 148 22.91 10.01 31.36
C SER A 148 22.48 11.36 31.95
N TYR A 149 22.68 11.58 33.26
CA TYR A 149 22.18 12.77 33.95
C TYR A 149 23.27 13.49 34.74
N SER A 150 23.13 14.81 34.86
CA SER A 150 23.94 15.60 35.79
C SER A 150 23.64 15.17 37.23
N VAL A 151 24.58 15.42 38.17
CA VAL A 151 24.41 15.08 39.59
C VAL A 151 23.10 15.67 40.15
N GLN A 152 22.85 16.96 39.87
CA GLN A 152 21.67 17.67 40.34
C GLN A 152 20.38 17.10 39.74
N ARG A 153 20.36 16.83 38.42
CA ARG A 153 19.19 16.24 37.76
C ARG A 153 18.89 14.83 38.25
N TRP A 154 19.93 14.04 38.49
CA TRP A 154 19.80 12.69 39.05
C TRP A 154 19.22 12.70 40.46
N GLN A 155 19.69 13.60 41.33
CA GLN A 155 19.14 13.75 42.69
C GLN A 155 17.66 14.14 42.67
N GLU A 156 17.26 15.01 41.75
CA GLU A 156 15.86 15.40 41.58
C GLU A 156 15.00 14.22 41.11
N LEU A 157 15.46 13.48 40.10
CA LEU A 157 14.78 12.28 39.60
C LEU A 157 14.63 11.22 40.70
N CYS A 158 15.69 10.97 41.47
CA CYS A 158 15.64 10.01 42.57
C CYS A 158 14.62 10.44 43.63
N ARG A 159 14.59 11.72 44.00
CA ARG A 159 13.59 12.25 44.94
C ARG A 159 12.17 12.11 44.38
N GLN A 160 11.95 12.45 43.11
CA GLN A 160 10.65 12.39 42.46
C GLN A 160 10.07 10.97 42.43
N TYR A 161 10.91 9.97 42.20
CA TYR A 161 10.48 8.56 42.09
C TYR A 161 10.74 7.73 43.35
N GLY A 162 11.12 8.37 44.47
CA GLY A 162 11.36 7.69 45.76
C GLY A 162 12.55 6.72 45.75
N GLN A 163 13.56 6.98 44.93
CA GLN A 163 14.75 6.14 44.75
C GLN A 163 15.95 6.67 45.53
N ASP A 164 16.90 5.78 45.85
CA ASP A 164 18.17 6.15 46.47
C ASP A 164 19.09 6.83 45.43
N PRO A 165 19.60 8.06 45.68
CA PRO A 165 20.52 8.77 44.79
C PRO A 165 21.81 8.02 44.44
N ASN A 166 22.18 6.99 45.21
CA ASN A 166 23.39 6.21 45.00
C ASN A 166 23.21 5.03 44.01
N VAL A 167 21.99 4.78 43.51
CA VAL A 167 21.78 3.71 42.52
C VAL A 167 22.36 4.09 41.15
N GLU A 168 22.88 3.09 40.43
CA GLU A 168 23.44 3.28 39.09
C GLU A 168 22.36 3.39 38.00
N SER A 169 21.16 2.88 38.25
CA SER A 169 19.98 3.06 37.42
C SER A 169 18.72 2.67 38.18
N PHE A 170 17.57 3.13 37.71
CA PHE A 170 16.27 2.59 38.12
C PHE A 170 15.28 2.63 36.96
N SER A 171 14.32 1.72 36.97
CA SER A 171 13.26 1.67 35.96
C SER A 171 12.00 2.36 36.46
N ILE A 172 11.37 3.11 35.57
CA ILE A 172 10.06 3.71 35.79
C ILE A 172 9.07 3.06 34.82
N SER A 173 7.96 2.56 35.38
CA SER A 173 6.91 1.88 34.63
C SER A 173 5.80 2.84 34.20
N GLY A 174 5.09 2.48 33.13
CA GLY A 174 3.98 3.28 32.60
C GLY A 174 4.45 4.60 31.98
N VAL A 175 5.71 4.67 31.53
CA VAL A 175 6.20 5.84 30.82
C VAL A 175 5.72 5.78 29.38
N THR A 176 4.96 6.79 28.99
CA THR A 176 4.58 7.01 27.61
C THR A 176 5.73 7.68 26.87
N SER A 177 6.29 7.01 25.87
CA SER A 177 7.28 7.56 24.97
C SER A 177 6.68 7.90 23.61
N ASN A 178 6.98 9.11 23.16
CA ASN A 178 6.48 9.67 21.91
C ASN A 178 7.61 9.71 20.89
N HIS A 179 7.49 8.91 19.84
CA HIS A 179 8.45 8.82 18.74
C HIS A 179 7.83 9.37 17.45
N PRO A 180 8.10 10.63 17.10
CA PRO A 180 7.54 11.21 15.89
C PRO A 180 8.11 10.57 14.65
N THR A 181 7.27 10.48 13.62
CA THR A 181 7.72 10.11 12.27
C THR A 181 8.25 11.36 11.56
N GLU A 182 8.90 11.13 10.41
CA GLU A 182 9.15 12.22 9.47
C GLU A 182 7.83 12.84 9.01
N ALA A 183 7.81 14.17 8.81
CA ALA A 183 6.66 14.86 8.26
C ALA A 183 6.86 15.06 6.75
N GLY A 184 5.99 14.44 5.95
CA GLY A 184 6.17 14.34 4.50
C GLY A 184 4.86 14.27 3.70
N PRO A 185 4.94 14.34 2.36
CA PRO A 185 3.76 14.30 1.50
C PRO A 185 3.06 12.93 1.44
N TYR A 186 3.66 11.89 2.02
CA TYR A 186 3.15 10.52 2.05
C TYR A 186 3.08 10.01 3.50
N PRO A 187 2.24 9.01 3.79
CA PRO A 187 2.24 8.33 5.09
C PRO A 187 3.62 7.75 5.44
N PRO A 188 3.88 7.44 6.72
CA PRO A 188 5.09 6.71 7.14
C PRO A 188 5.31 5.44 6.33
N ARG A 189 6.58 5.07 6.12
CA ARG A 189 6.98 3.99 5.20
C ARG A 189 6.31 2.67 5.57
N GLU A 190 6.17 2.41 6.87
CA GLU A 190 5.52 1.25 7.47
C GLU A 190 4.08 1.08 6.94
N VAL A 191 3.32 2.19 6.98
CA VAL A 191 1.93 2.26 6.51
C VAL A 191 1.88 2.08 4.99
N VAL A 192 2.81 2.68 4.25
CA VAL A 192 2.89 2.53 2.79
C VAL A 192 3.12 1.06 2.40
N VAL A 193 4.04 0.38 3.09
CA VAL A 193 4.36 -1.04 2.84
C VAL A 193 3.15 -1.93 3.11
N LEU A 194 2.45 -1.72 4.23
CA LEU A 194 1.26 -2.51 4.57
C LEU A 194 0.12 -2.32 3.56
N ILE A 195 -0.14 -1.07 3.14
CA ILE A 195 -1.16 -0.78 2.13
C ILE A 195 -0.79 -1.40 0.78
N ALA A 196 0.48 -1.32 0.39
CA ALA A 196 0.97 -1.93 -0.85
C ALA A 196 0.88 -3.46 -0.81
N ALA A 197 1.32 -4.10 0.28
CA ALA A 197 1.20 -5.54 0.48
C ALA A 197 -0.27 -5.99 0.41
N TYR A 198 -1.18 -5.25 1.08
CA TYR A 198 -2.61 -5.51 1.02
C TYR A 198 -3.13 -5.51 -0.43
N ALA A 199 -2.78 -4.48 -1.21
CA ALA A 199 -3.18 -4.39 -2.61
C ALA A 199 -2.59 -5.49 -3.49
N LEU A 200 -1.30 -5.80 -3.33
CA LEU A 200 -0.58 -6.84 -4.09
C LEU A 200 -1.15 -8.24 -3.86
N THR A 201 -1.72 -8.52 -2.68
CA THR A 201 -2.41 -9.79 -2.40
C THR A 201 -3.76 -9.96 -3.12
N GLY A 202 -4.18 -8.99 -3.95
CA GLY A 202 -5.42 -9.10 -4.73
C GLY A 202 -6.70 -8.81 -3.94
N ARG A 203 -6.60 -8.43 -2.66
CA ARG A 203 -7.77 -8.16 -1.79
C ARG A 203 -8.62 -6.97 -2.28
N PRO A 204 -9.94 -6.96 -2.01
CA PRO A 204 -10.79 -5.80 -2.29
C PRO A 204 -10.34 -4.59 -1.48
N ILE A 205 -10.32 -3.39 -2.08
CA ILE A 205 -9.79 -2.18 -1.42
C ILE A 205 -10.83 -1.49 -0.53
N GLU A 206 -12.11 -1.77 -0.77
CA GLU A 206 -13.26 -1.13 -0.13
C GLU A 206 -13.28 -1.31 1.40
N PRO A 207 -12.96 -2.49 1.98
CA PRO A 207 -12.82 -2.63 3.42
C PRO A 207 -11.73 -1.72 4.01
N LEU A 208 -10.62 -1.54 3.29
CA LEU A 208 -9.53 -0.67 3.72
C LEU A 208 -9.95 0.81 3.66
N LEU A 209 -10.67 1.22 2.62
CA LEU A 209 -11.19 2.58 2.49
C LEU A 209 -12.24 2.92 3.54
N LYS A 210 -13.09 1.98 3.93
CA LYS A 210 -14.05 2.20 5.02
C LYS A 210 -13.38 2.58 6.34
N VAL A 211 -12.17 2.09 6.58
CA VAL A 211 -11.40 2.37 7.80
C VAL A 211 -10.56 3.64 7.63
N LEU A 212 -9.79 3.74 6.53
CA LEU A 212 -8.77 4.79 6.37
C LEU A 212 -9.28 6.05 5.67
N TYR A 213 -10.40 5.97 4.94
CA TYR A 213 -11.02 7.10 4.25
C TYR A 213 -12.55 6.95 4.20
N PRO A 214 -13.25 7.03 5.36
CA PRO A 214 -14.67 6.71 5.48
C PRO A 214 -15.62 7.59 4.65
N GLY A 215 -15.16 8.75 4.17
CA GLY A 215 -15.92 9.70 3.34
C GLY A 215 -15.60 9.66 1.84
N HIS A 216 -15.00 8.58 1.35
CA HIS A 216 -14.62 8.46 -0.06
C HIS A 216 -15.82 8.48 -1.02
N SER A 217 -15.63 9.10 -2.18
CA SER A 217 -16.58 9.08 -3.30
C SER A 217 -16.29 7.94 -4.28
N GLU A 218 -17.23 7.61 -5.17
CA GLU A 218 -16.98 6.65 -6.26
C GLU A 218 -15.83 7.07 -7.18
N ALA A 219 -15.68 8.37 -7.43
CA ALA A 219 -14.55 8.91 -8.20
C ALA A 219 -13.20 8.71 -7.50
N ASP A 220 -13.19 8.69 -6.16
CA ASP A 220 -11.98 8.37 -5.39
C ASP A 220 -11.63 6.87 -5.52
N ILE A 221 -12.65 5.99 -5.49
CA ILE A 221 -12.45 4.55 -5.72
C ILE A 221 -11.84 4.29 -7.10
N GLU A 222 -12.32 4.98 -8.13
CA GLU A 222 -11.82 4.84 -9.49
C GLU A 222 -10.34 5.26 -9.61
N ASP A 223 -9.95 6.41 -9.05
CA ASP A 223 -8.54 6.86 -9.06
C ASP A 223 -7.63 5.92 -8.26
N ILE A 224 -8.12 5.39 -7.12
CA ILE A 224 -7.39 4.43 -6.29
C ILE A 224 -7.20 3.09 -7.03
N ASN A 225 -8.23 2.58 -7.70
CA ASN A 225 -8.14 1.35 -8.48
C ASN A 225 -7.22 1.50 -9.70
N LYS A 226 -7.22 2.67 -10.33
CA LYS A 226 -6.25 2.99 -11.39
C LYS A 226 -4.81 2.91 -10.88
N ARG A 227 -4.51 3.53 -9.74
CA ARG A 227 -3.17 3.49 -9.12
C ARG A 227 -2.78 2.09 -8.63
N ARG A 228 -3.76 1.32 -8.16
CA ARG A 228 -3.57 -0.10 -7.81
C ARG A 228 -3.13 -0.91 -9.02
N TYR A 229 -3.82 -0.75 -10.15
CA TYR A 229 -3.44 -1.40 -11.41
C TYR A 229 -2.02 -1.00 -11.84
N GLU A 230 -1.69 0.30 -11.71
CA GLU A 230 -0.34 0.78 -12.00
C GLU A 230 0.73 0.15 -11.08
N THR A 231 0.41 -0.06 -9.81
CA THR A 231 1.28 -0.76 -8.83
C THR A 231 1.48 -2.24 -9.17
N GLN A 232 0.42 -2.92 -9.63
CA GLN A 232 0.41 -4.36 -9.83
C GLN A 232 0.96 -4.81 -11.19
N PHE A 233 0.70 -4.06 -12.26
CA PHE A 233 0.85 -4.58 -13.64
C PHE A 233 1.68 -3.70 -14.57
N SER A 234 1.80 -2.40 -14.32
CA SER A 234 2.68 -1.57 -15.14
C SER A 234 4.08 -1.57 -14.55
N GLY A 235 4.99 -2.32 -15.17
CA GLY A 235 6.43 -2.22 -14.93
C GLY A 235 6.88 -0.77 -15.12
N GLY A 236 6.97 -0.05 -14.01
CA GLY A 236 7.44 1.33 -13.94
C GLY A 236 6.56 2.35 -14.66
N SER A 237 5.69 3.02 -13.90
CA SER A 237 5.72 4.49 -13.99
C SER A 237 7.20 4.93 -13.91
N ARG A 238 7.59 6.00 -14.60
CA ARG A 238 8.95 6.61 -14.52
C ARG A 238 9.46 6.81 -13.08
N ASP A 239 8.56 6.69 -12.12
CA ASP A 239 8.71 6.92 -10.69
C ASP A 239 9.16 5.70 -9.85
N GLY A 240 9.08 4.45 -10.35
CA GLY A 240 9.49 3.23 -9.63
C GLY A 240 8.46 2.68 -8.60
N LEU A 241 8.55 1.39 -8.25
CA LEU A 241 7.54 0.67 -7.43
C LEU A 241 7.27 1.32 -6.06
N LEU A 242 8.31 1.77 -5.37
CA LEU A 242 8.18 2.43 -4.07
C LEU A 242 7.37 3.74 -4.17
N ARG A 243 7.63 4.55 -5.18
CA ARG A 243 6.92 5.82 -5.38
C ARG A 243 5.47 5.61 -5.81
N THR A 244 5.23 4.59 -6.63
CA THR A 244 3.87 4.15 -6.96
C THR A 244 3.12 3.69 -5.71
N ALA A 245 3.76 2.90 -4.85
CA ALA A 245 3.20 2.49 -3.56
C ALA A 245 2.89 3.67 -2.63
N GLN A 246 3.79 4.66 -2.53
CA GLN A 246 3.56 5.88 -1.74
C GLN A 246 2.38 6.70 -2.24
N GLN A 247 2.27 6.89 -3.57
CA GLN A 247 1.14 7.60 -4.18
C GLN A 247 -0.18 6.84 -3.98
N PHE A 248 -0.15 5.51 -4.10
CA PHE A 248 -1.29 4.66 -3.81
C PHE A 248 -1.72 4.77 -2.35
N ALA A 249 -0.77 4.67 -1.40
CA ALA A 249 -1.04 4.82 0.03
C ALA A 249 -1.63 6.20 0.37
N ALA A 250 -1.09 7.29 -0.20
CA ALA A 250 -1.67 8.62 -0.01
C ALA A 250 -3.11 8.72 -0.56
N ALA A 251 -3.39 8.09 -1.70
CA ALA A 251 -4.74 8.04 -2.27
C ALA A 251 -5.71 7.23 -1.40
N VAL A 252 -5.27 6.13 -0.78
CA VAL A 252 -6.06 5.36 0.21
C VAL A 252 -6.46 6.20 1.42
N TYR A 253 -5.67 7.22 1.78
CA TYR A 253 -6.00 8.24 2.79
C TYR A 253 -6.78 9.45 2.22
N GLY A 254 -7.25 9.39 0.98
CA GLY A 254 -7.99 10.48 0.33
C GLY A 254 -7.13 11.70 -0.03
N ARG A 255 -5.81 11.54 -0.19
CA ARG A 255 -4.88 12.63 -0.50
C ARG A 255 -4.34 12.53 -1.92
N LYS A 256 -4.40 13.64 -2.65
CA LYS A 256 -3.81 13.79 -3.98
C LYS A 256 -2.38 14.33 -3.86
N VAL A 257 -1.40 13.58 -4.33
CA VAL A 257 0.00 14.03 -4.44
C VAL A 257 0.29 14.41 -5.89
N GLY A 258 0.81 15.62 -6.10
CA GLY A 258 1.03 16.18 -7.45
C GLY A 258 2.15 15.49 -8.23
N LYS A 259 2.05 15.49 -9.56
CA LYS A 259 3.18 15.12 -10.44
C LYS A 259 4.29 16.17 -10.29
N GLY A 260 5.52 15.74 -10.01
CA GLY A 260 6.69 16.61 -9.91
C GLY A 260 7.00 17.18 -8.52
N SER A 261 6.37 16.68 -7.45
CA SER A 261 6.80 17.02 -6.08
C SER A 261 8.29 16.71 -5.89
N PRO A 262 9.04 17.56 -5.14
CA PRO A 262 10.50 17.44 -5.01
C PRO A 262 10.93 16.04 -4.60
N ARG A 263 12.11 15.63 -5.10
CA ARG A 263 12.77 14.37 -4.73
C ARG A 263 12.80 14.28 -3.19
N GLU A 264 12.52 13.08 -2.68
CA GLU A 264 12.15 12.76 -1.30
C GLU A 264 12.91 13.51 -0.19
N GLU A 265 14.17 13.86 -0.39
CA GLU A 265 15.05 14.45 0.63
C GLU A 265 14.85 15.94 0.90
N SER A 266 14.52 16.76 -0.11
CA SER A 266 14.53 18.24 0.07
C SER A 266 13.24 18.81 0.65
N ALA A 267 12.17 18.00 0.70
CA ALA A 267 10.87 18.41 1.22
C ALA A 267 10.49 17.71 2.53
N ARG A 268 11.32 16.82 3.07
CA ARG A 268 11.03 16.12 4.33
C ARG A 268 11.59 16.91 5.51
N GLU A 269 10.78 16.99 6.55
CA GLU A 269 11.20 17.45 7.87
C GLU A 269 11.61 16.19 8.62
N SER A 270 12.85 16.15 9.11
CA SER A 270 13.34 14.98 9.84
C SER A 270 12.48 14.74 11.09
N ALA A 271 12.41 13.49 11.56
CA ALA A 271 11.70 13.16 12.80
C ALA A 271 12.15 14.03 13.99
N ARG A 272 13.44 14.37 14.04
CA ARG A 272 14.01 15.26 15.07
C ARG A 272 13.48 16.69 14.96
N GLU A 273 13.46 17.26 13.77
CA GLU A 273 12.90 18.60 13.53
C GLU A 273 11.40 18.64 13.82
N HIS A 274 10.69 17.59 13.44
CA HIS A 274 9.26 17.46 13.70
C HIS A 274 8.94 17.44 15.19
N LEU A 275 9.70 16.65 15.96
CA LEU A 275 9.59 16.62 17.42
C LEU A 275 9.78 18.02 18.03
N LEU A 276 10.82 18.73 17.59
CA LEU A 276 11.15 20.06 18.09
C LEU A 276 10.07 21.08 17.72
N ALA A 277 9.56 21.07 16.49
CA ALA A 277 8.48 21.95 16.07
C ALA A 277 7.18 21.73 16.88
N CYS A 278 6.83 20.47 17.15
CA CYS A 278 5.69 20.13 18.00
C CYS A 278 5.91 20.54 19.47
N HIS A 279 7.11 20.32 20.00
CA HIS A 279 7.47 20.71 21.36
C HIS A 279 7.40 22.23 21.55
N ILE A 280 7.98 23.01 20.63
CA ILE A 280 7.95 24.48 20.66
C ILE A 280 6.51 24.99 20.66
N THR A 281 5.67 24.47 19.75
CA THR A 281 4.27 24.87 19.65
C THR A 281 3.51 24.54 20.94
N LYS A 282 3.66 23.33 21.48
CA LYS A 282 3.02 22.92 22.74
C LYS A 282 3.42 23.80 23.92
N ARG A 283 4.69 24.17 24.04
CA ARG A 283 5.17 25.04 25.12
C ARG A 283 4.70 26.48 24.98
N ARG A 284 4.64 27.01 23.76
CA ARG A 284 4.04 28.33 23.48
C ARG A 284 2.56 28.37 23.82
N GLU A 285 1.81 27.33 23.46
CA GLU A 285 0.39 27.18 23.81
C GLU A 285 0.19 27.07 25.33
N ALA A 286 1.18 26.56 26.07
CA ALA A 286 1.22 26.55 27.53
C ALA A 286 1.69 27.88 28.16
N GLY A 287 1.98 28.90 27.35
CA GLY A 287 2.33 30.25 27.79
C GLY A 287 3.83 30.50 28.06
N LEU A 288 4.71 29.55 27.74
CA LEU A 288 6.15 29.75 27.90
C LEU A 288 6.70 30.66 26.80
N THR A 289 7.72 31.45 27.16
CA THR A 289 8.46 32.31 26.24
C THR A 289 9.48 31.51 25.42
N ASP A 290 9.86 32.02 24.25
CA ASP A 290 10.86 31.39 23.38
C ASP A 290 12.25 31.25 24.02
N GLU A 291 12.58 32.06 25.02
CA GLU A 291 13.82 31.94 25.79
C GLU A 291 13.76 30.73 26.74
N GLU A 292 12.66 30.59 27.48
CA GLU A 292 12.45 29.46 28.39
C GLU A 292 12.42 28.11 27.63
N ILE A 293 11.78 28.08 26.46
CA ILE A 293 11.71 26.88 25.61
C ILE A 293 13.11 26.52 25.09
N ARG A 294 13.92 27.50 24.69
CA ARG A 294 15.29 27.25 24.23
C ARG A 294 16.16 26.72 25.37
N GLN A 295 16.04 27.28 26.56
CA GLN A 295 16.77 26.79 27.72
C GLN A 295 16.37 25.35 28.06
N GLU A 296 15.08 25.01 28.00
CA GLU A 296 14.60 23.63 28.20
C GLU A 296 15.22 22.65 27.17
N ILE A 297 15.31 23.06 25.90
CA ILE A 297 15.94 22.26 24.84
C ILE A 297 17.45 22.07 25.12
N LEU A 298 18.16 23.13 25.50
CA LEU A 298 19.58 23.07 25.84
C LEU A 298 19.84 22.17 27.05
N ASP A 299 19.03 22.29 28.10
CA ASP A 299 19.12 21.48 29.32
C ASP A 299 18.87 19.99 29.06
N SER A 300 18.14 19.66 27.99
CA SER A 300 17.94 18.29 27.51
C SER A 300 19.16 17.72 26.73
N GLY A 301 20.25 18.49 26.63
CA GLY A 301 21.47 18.11 25.90
C GLY A 301 21.35 18.25 24.38
N ARG A 302 20.37 19.04 23.90
CA ARG A 302 20.15 19.25 22.46
C ARG A 302 20.61 20.64 22.07
N GLU A 303 21.50 20.72 21.09
CA GLU A 303 21.86 21.98 20.45
C GLU A 303 20.86 22.33 19.35
N LEU A 304 20.43 23.60 19.32
CA LEU A 304 19.55 24.15 18.29
C LEU A 304 19.95 25.61 18.05
N SER A 305 20.24 25.96 16.79
CA SER A 305 20.59 27.34 16.44
C SER A 305 19.37 28.26 16.57
N ASN A 306 19.60 29.57 16.78
CA ASN A 306 18.51 30.55 16.82
C ASN A 306 17.73 30.59 15.50
N GLU A 307 18.41 30.40 14.38
CA GLU A 307 17.79 30.36 13.05
C GLU A 307 16.90 29.12 12.88
N ASP A 308 17.37 27.95 13.31
CA ASP A 308 16.58 26.72 13.31
C ASP A 308 15.40 26.79 14.26
N PHE A 309 15.58 27.35 15.46
CA PHE A 309 14.49 27.55 16.40
C PHE A 309 13.40 28.42 15.76
N ALA A 310 13.76 29.58 15.20
CA ALA A 310 12.81 30.48 14.56
C ALA A 310 12.09 29.82 13.36
N ARG A 311 12.84 29.06 12.54
CA ARG A 311 12.30 28.30 11.41
C ARG A 311 11.28 27.26 11.89
N LEU A 312 11.64 26.43 12.87
CA LEU A 312 10.77 25.36 13.39
C LEU A 312 9.55 25.92 14.11
N ALA A 313 9.73 26.99 14.87
CA ALA A 313 8.66 27.64 15.61
C ALA A 313 7.58 28.26 14.70
N LYS A 314 7.96 28.71 13.50
CA LYS A 314 7.04 29.22 12.47
C LYS A 314 6.17 28.12 11.85
N LEU A 315 6.55 26.84 12.00
CA LEU A 315 5.79 25.73 11.43
C LEU A 315 4.50 25.43 12.20
N GLU A 316 4.40 25.86 13.47
CA GLU A 316 3.23 25.69 14.34
C GLU A 316 2.68 24.25 14.31
N ARG A 317 3.60 23.27 14.32
CA ARG A 317 3.26 21.85 14.27
C ARG A 317 2.61 21.42 15.57
N ARG A 318 1.58 20.59 15.50
CA ARG A 318 0.94 20.01 16.67
C ARG A 318 1.16 18.52 16.68
N PHE A 319 1.31 17.95 17.86
CA PHE A 319 1.24 16.50 18.03
C PHE A 319 -0.12 16.01 17.51
N PRO A 320 -0.16 14.94 16.70
CA PRO A 320 -1.42 14.34 16.32
C PRO A 320 -2.15 13.88 17.60
N THR A 321 -3.39 14.30 17.75
CA THR A 321 -4.26 13.88 18.85
C THR A 321 -4.82 12.50 18.55
N THR A 322 -4.84 11.62 19.56
CA THR A 322 -5.64 10.40 19.57
C THR A 322 -7.14 10.71 19.58
#